data_AF-A0AA86W3W9-F1
#
_entry.id   AF-A0AA86W3W9-F1
#
_cell.length_a   1.000
_cell.length_b   1.000
_cell.length_c   1.000
_cell.angle_alpha   90.00
_cell.angle_beta   90.00
_cell.angle_gamma   90.00
#
_symmetry.space_group_name_H-M   'P 1'
#
loop_
_entity.id
_entity.type
_entity.pdbx_description
1 polymer ?
#
loop_
_entity_poly.entity_id
_entity_poly.type
_entity_poly.pdbx_seq_one_letter_code
_entity_poly.pdbx_strand_id
1 'polypeptide(L)'
;MIVWFTVNLSMKESGEDLCDASPLRENAREKNEGGVFCLQFLGANMEKLISVRLKNVREMEFSLSILLLVEIDAMNSRIDLMWHRMYDSCRKIGNLWLRTEYDRGVNTFSPEGRLFQVEYAIEAIKLGSTAIGLKTKEGVVLAVEKRITSPLLEPSSVEKIMEIDEHIGCAMSGLIADARTLVEHARVETQNHRFSYGEPMTVESTTQALCDLALRFGEGDEESMSRPFGVSLLIAGHDENGPSLYYTDPSGTFWQCNGKAIGSGSEGADSSLQEQYNKDLTLLEAETIALSILKQVMEEKVTPNNVDIAKVAPTYHLYTPSEVEAVISRL
;
A
#
# COMPACT_ATOMS: atom_id res chain seq x y z
N MET A 1 -72.23 -7.10 -2.43
CA MET A 1 -71.81 -7.78 -1.19
C MET A 1 -70.35 -8.18 -1.36
N ILE A 2 -69.42 -7.45 -0.72
CA ILE A 2 -68.10 -7.88 -0.20
C ILE A 2 -67.10 -8.36 -1.30
N VAL A 3 -65.83 -7.91 -1.43
CA VAL A 3 -64.79 -7.53 -0.46
C VAL A 3 -63.83 -6.52 -1.10
N TRP A 4 -63.47 -5.49 -0.34
CA TRP A 4 -62.32 -4.61 -0.55
C TRP A 4 -61.06 -5.26 0.02
N PHE A 5 -59.95 -5.27 -0.73
CA PHE A 5 -58.61 -5.46 -0.16
C PHE A 5 -57.77 -4.21 -0.41
N THR A 6 -57.73 -3.35 0.61
CA THR A 6 -56.71 -2.32 0.76
C THR A 6 -55.53 -2.96 1.46
N VAL A 7 -54.39 -3.12 0.77
CA VAL A 7 -53.14 -3.51 1.42
C VAL A 7 -52.48 -2.23 1.94
N ASN A 8 -52.56 -2.02 3.25
CA ASN A 8 -51.75 -1.08 4.01
C ASN A 8 -50.34 -1.68 4.17
N LEU A 9 -49.30 -1.02 3.66
CA LEU A 9 -47.94 -1.25 4.14
C LEU A 9 -47.70 -0.38 5.37
N SER A 10 -47.66 -1.04 6.53
CA SER A 10 -47.27 -0.45 7.81
C SER A 10 -45.74 -0.44 7.92
N MET A 11 -45.15 0.74 8.05
CA MET A 11 -43.77 0.90 8.51
C MET A 11 -43.71 0.51 9.99
N LYS A 12 -42.92 -0.52 10.31
CA LYS A 12 -42.61 -0.88 11.70
C LYS A 12 -41.22 -0.34 12.03
N GLU A 13 -41.20 0.80 12.71
CA GLU A 13 -40.01 1.29 13.42
C GLU A 13 -39.67 0.29 14.54
N SER A 14 -38.47 -0.28 14.49
CA SER A 14 -37.87 -0.97 15.63
C SER A 14 -36.85 -0.02 16.25
N GLY A 15 -37.26 0.68 17.30
CA GLY A 15 -36.36 1.36 18.21
C GLY A 15 -35.95 0.40 19.31
N GLU A 16 -34.63 0.26 19.52
CA GLU A 16 -34.04 -0.09 20.81
C GLU A 16 -32.82 0.83 21.03
N ASP A 17 -32.81 1.43 22.22
CA ASP A 17 -31.73 2.12 22.93
C ASP A 17 -31.27 3.53 22.47
N LEU A 18 -32.11 4.52 22.76
CA LEU A 18 -31.72 5.93 22.97
C LEU A 18 -31.47 6.16 24.47
N CYS A 19 -30.21 6.20 24.89
CA CYS A 19 -29.81 6.90 26.11
C CYS A 19 -29.10 8.21 25.74
N ASP A 20 -29.76 9.31 26.10
CA ASP A 20 -29.25 10.66 26.39
C ASP A 20 -28.14 11.25 25.51
N ALA A 21 -28.54 12.07 24.54
CA ALA A 21 -27.76 13.22 24.12
C ALA A 21 -28.63 14.33 23.48
N SER A 22 -29.03 15.30 24.29
CA SER A 22 -29.10 16.70 23.84
C SER A 22 -28.49 17.55 24.96
N PRO A 23 -27.54 18.47 24.65
CA PRO A 23 -27.70 19.49 23.62
C PRO A 23 -26.45 19.66 22.73
N LEU A 24 -26.55 19.30 21.45
CA LEU A 24 -25.71 19.86 20.37
C LEU A 24 -26.62 20.29 19.21
N ARG A 25 -27.67 21.03 19.53
CA ARG A 25 -28.48 21.80 18.58
C ARG A 25 -27.82 23.16 18.33
N GLU A 26 -26.63 23.20 17.73
CA GLU A 26 -26.19 24.47 17.11
C GLU A 26 -25.09 24.42 16.04
N ASN A 27 -24.43 23.28 15.75
CA ASN A 27 -23.35 23.26 14.74
C ASN A 27 -23.55 22.29 13.56
N ALA A 28 -24.77 21.85 13.29
CA ALA A 28 -25.10 21.04 12.11
C ALA A 28 -25.60 21.89 10.92
N ARG A 29 -24.95 23.04 10.68
CA ARG A 29 -25.17 23.88 9.49
C ARG A 29 -23.83 24.10 8.80
N GLU A 30 -23.26 23.04 8.26
CA GLU A 30 -22.41 23.06 7.06
C GLU A 30 -21.80 21.67 6.85
N LYS A 31 -21.94 21.15 5.62
CA LYS A 31 -21.24 19.99 5.04
C LYS A 31 -21.81 18.60 5.37
N ASN A 32 -22.78 18.15 4.55
CA ASN A 32 -22.71 16.87 3.80
C ASN A 32 -24.02 16.59 3.00
N GLU A 33 -24.33 17.44 2.02
CA GLU A 33 -25.44 17.20 1.07
C GLU A 33 -24.91 16.86 -0.33
N GLY A 34 -24.22 15.72 -0.45
CA GLY A 34 -23.77 15.19 -1.76
C GLY A 34 -24.29 13.78 -2.05
N GLY A 35 -24.12 12.86 -1.11
CA GLY A 35 -24.47 11.45 -1.30
C GLY A 35 -25.95 11.12 -1.09
N VAL A 36 -26.59 11.73 -0.08
CA VAL A 36 -27.99 11.43 0.26
C VAL A 36 -28.96 12.07 -0.74
N PHE A 37 -28.60 13.23 -1.31
CA PHE A 37 -29.42 13.95 -2.29
C PHE A 37 -29.56 13.19 -3.61
N CYS A 38 -28.52 12.46 -4.03
CA CYS A 38 -28.53 11.70 -5.29
C CYS A 38 -29.48 10.48 -5.23
N LEU A 39 -29.57 9.83 -4.07
CA LEU A 39 -30.41 8.65 -3.84
C LEU A 39 -31.91 8.99 -3.80
N GLN A 40 -32.30 10.11 -3.18
CA GLN A 40 -33.69 10.59 -3.18
C GLN A 40 -34.14 11.08 -4.57
N PHE A 41 -33.24 11.70 -5.36
CA PHE A 41 -33.56 12.16 -6.71
C PHE A 41 -33.75 11.02 -7.72
N LEU A 42 -33.02 9.92 -7.56
CA LEU A 42 -33.16 8.71 -8.39
C LEU A 42 -34.44 7.92 -8.05
N GLY A 43 -34.78 7.81 -6.76
CA GLY A 43 -36.03 7.16 -6.33
C GLY A 43 -37.30 7.87 -6.85
N ALA A 44 -37.36 9.20 -6.71
CA ALA A 44 -38.53 9.99 -7.11
C ALA A 44 -38.76 10.02 -8.64
N ASN A 45 -37.72 9.85 -9.45
CA ASN A 45 -37.85 9.80 -10.91
C ASN A 45 -38.28 8.42 -11.42
N MET A 46 -37.92 7.33 -10.73
CA MET A 46 -38.40 5.98 -11.08
C MET A 46 -39.90 5.81 -10.80
N GLU A 47 -40.40 6.33 -9.67
CA GLU A 47 -41.85 6.28 -9.36
C GLU A 47 -42.68 7.04 -10.40
N LYS A 48 -42.19 8.20 -10.89
CA LYS A 48 -42.84 8.95 -11.98
C LYS A 48 -42.83 8.18 -13.30
N LEU A 49 -41.75 7.49 -13.64
CA LEU A 49 -41.64 6.69 -14.86
C LEU A 49 -42.60 5.49 -14.85
N ILE A 50 -42.78 4.83 -13.69
CA ILE A 50 -43.74 3.73 -13.52
C ILE A 50 -45.19 4.27 -13.58
N SER A 51 -45.46 5.42 -12.95
CA SER A 51 -46.78 6.08 -12.97
C SER A 51 -47.21 6.55 -14.37
N VAL A 52 -46.27 7.09 -15.17
CA VAL A 52 -46.55 7.54 -16.55
C VAL A 52 -46.84 6.36 -17.47
N ARG A 53 -46.19 5.21 -17.27
CA ARG A 53 -46.41 4.02 -18.10
C ARG A 53 -47.72 3.31 -17.78
N LEU A 54 -48.17 3.32 -16.53
CA LEU A 54 -49.47 2.79 -16.10
C LEU A 54 -50.67 3.59 -16.64
N LYS A 55 -50.53 4.90 -16.87
CA LYS A 55 -51.62 5.75 -17.40
C LYS A 55 -51.95 5.49 -18.87
N ASN A 56 -51.02 4.95 -19.66
CA ASN A 56 -51.22 4.65 -21.09
C ASN A 56 -51.78 3.24 -21.36
N VAL A 57 -52.06 2.44 -20.32
CA VAL A 57 -52.56 1.05 -20.45
C VAL A 57 -54.04 0.98 -20.02
N ARG A 58 -54.88 1.90 -20.52
CA ARG A 58 -56.34 1.84 -20.32
C ARG A 58 -57.12 1.22 -21.47
N GLU A 59 -56.45 0.82 -22.56
CA GLU A 59 -57.08 0.13 -23.69
C GLU A 59 -56.16 -0.98 -24.21
N MET A 60 -56.12 -2.13 -23.53
CA MET A 60 -55.52 -3.35 -24.07
C MET A 60 -56.22 -4.59 -23.50
N GLU A 61 -56.53 -5.55 -24.37
CA GLU A 61 -57.24 -6.78 -24.03
C GLU A 61 -56.51 -7.63 -22.98
N PHE A 62 -57.29 -8.44 -22.26
CA PHE A 62 -56.94 -9.24 -21.06
C PHE A 62 -55.70 -10.14 -21.20
N SER A 63 -55.23 -10.43 -22.42
CA SER A 63 -54.06 -11.27 -22.69
C SER A 63 -52.72 -10.50 -22.66
N LEU A 64 -52.72 -9.19 -22.96
CA LEU A 64 -51.51 -8.35 -22.93
C LEU A 64 -51.16 -7.87 -21.51
N SER A 65 -52.13 -7.81 -20.61
CA SER A 65 -51.93 -7.38 -19.21
C SER A 65 -51.10 -8.37 -18.38
N ILE A 66 -51.19 -9.67 -18.66
CA ILE A 66 -50.39 -10.70 -17.97
C ILE A 66 -48.92 -10.65 -18.39
N LEU A 67 -48.64 -10.43 -19.68
CA LEU A 67 -47.26 -10.27 -20.17
C LEU A 67 -46.58 -9.03 -19.57
N LEU A 68 -47.32 -7.92 -19.47
CA LEU A 68 -46.83 -6.68 -18.88
C LEU A 68 -46.55 -6.82 -17.38
N LEU A 69 -47.37 -7.58 -16.65
CA LEU A 69 -47.16 -7.85 -15.22
C LEU A 69 -45.89 -8.68 -14.99
N VAL A 70 -45.61 -9.67 -15.84
CA VAL A 70 -44.38 -10.49 -15.77
C VAL A 70 -43.14 -9.65 -16.08
N GLU A 71 -43.21 -8.73 -17.05
CA GLU A 71 -42.10 -7.80 -17.34
C GLU A 71 -41.86 -6.78 -16.21
N ILE A 72 -42.91 -6.32 -15.54
CA ILE A 72 -42.81 -5.41 -14.39
C ILE A 72 -42.19 -6.12 -13.18
N ASP A 73 -42.58 -7.36 -12.88
CA ASP A 73 -41.98 -8.15 -11.80
C ASP A 73 -40.50 -8.48 -12.09
N ALA A 74 -40.16 -8.76 -13.35
CA ALA A 74 -38.78 -8.96 -13.77
C ALA A 74 -37.93 -7.68 -13.67
N MET A 75 -38.52 -6.51 -13.95
CA MET A 75 -37.86 -5.21 -13.73
C MET A 75 -37.67 -4.91 -12.23
N ASN A 76 -38.68 -5.14 -11.40
CA ASN A 76 -38.58 -4.92 -9.95
C ASN A 76 -37.50 -5.81 -9.32
N SER A 77 -37.43 -7.09 -9.72
CA SER A 77 -36.39 -8.02 -9.25
C SER A 77 -34.97 -7.56 -9.62
N ARG A 78 -34.79 -6.97 -10.82
CA ARG A 78 -33.50 -6.43 -11.27
C ARG A 78 -33.12 -5.14 -10.54
N ILE A 79 -34.10 -4.30 -10.24
CA ILE A 79 -33.91 -3.07 -9.48
C ILE A 79 -33.53 -3.39 -8.03
N ASP A 80 -34.18 -4.37 -7.39
CA ASP A 80 -33.81 -4.84 -6.05
C ASP A 80 -32.40 -5.43 -5.99
N LEU A 81 -32.01 -6.23 -7.00
CA LEU A 81 -30.64 -6.73 -7.12
C LEU A 81 -29.61 -5.61 -7.30
N MET A 82 -29.97 -4.55 -8.05
CA MET A 82 -29.11 -3.39 -8.25
C MET A 82 -29.01 -2.55 -6.98
N TRP A 83 -30.11 -2.36 -6.26
CA TRP A 83 -30.15 -1.72 -4.95
C TRP A 83 -29.34 -2.48 -3.92
N HIS A 84 -29.45 -3.81 -3.84
CA HIS A 84 -28.64 -4.62 -2.95
C HIS A 84 -27.15 -4.55 -3.28
N ARG A 85 -26.75 -4.59 -4.55
CA ARG A 85 -25.33 -4.42 -4.95
C ARG A 85 -24.78 -3.04 -4.64
N MET A 86 -25.61 -2.01 -4.82
CA MET A 86 -25.23 -0.63 -4.53
C MET A 86 -25.19 -0.38 -3.01
N TYR A 87 -26.13 -0.95 -2.25
CA TYR A 87 -26.15 -0.94 -0.79
C TYR A 87 -24.96 -1.72 -0.20
N ASP A 88 -24.61 -2.90 -0.75
CA ASP A 88 -23.42 -3.65 -0.34
C ASP A 88 -22.12 -2.93 -0.73
N SER A 89 -22.08 -2.23 -1.87
CA SER A 89 -20.94 -1.38 -2.22
C SER A 89 -20.83 -0.19 -1.26
N CYS A 90 -21.93 0.49 -0.96
CA CYS A 90 -21.98 1.57 0.02
C CYS A 90 -21.70 1.09 1.45
N ARG A 91 -22.05 -0.15 1.81
CA ARG A 91 -21.73 -0.77 3.10
C ARG A 91 -20.25 -1.18 3.17
N LYS A 92 -19.67 -1.67 2.08
CA LYS A 92 -18.21 -1.91 1.98
C LYS A 92 -17.42 -0.60 2.08
N ILE A 93 -17.92 0.46 1.43
CA ILE A 93 -17.33 1.81 1.53
C ILE A 93 -17.59 2.39 2.93
N GLY A 94 -18.78 2.24 3.50
CA GLY A 94 -19.15 2.73 4.84
C GLY A 94 -18.41 2.03 5.98
N ASN A 95 -18.13 0.73 5.86
CA ASN A 95 -17.28 0.00 6.80
C ASN A 95 -15.80 0.42 6.74
N LEU A 96 -15.37 1.11 5.67
CA LEU A 96 -14.07 1.77 5.60
C LEU A 96 -14.03 3.06 6.44
N TRP A 97 -15.19 3.69 6.68
CA TRP A 97 -15.33 4.95 7.42
C TRP A 97 -15.71 4.79 8.91
N LEU A 98 -15.91 3.56 9.40
CA LEU A 98 -16.38 3.27 10.76
C LEU A 98 -15.26 2.88 11.76
N ARG A 99 -13.99 3.09 11.42
CA ARG A 99 -12.83 2.75 12.28
C ARG A 99 -11.96 3.94 12.71
N THR A 100 -12.40 5.17 12.47
CA THR A 100 -11.60 6.39 12.65
C THR A 100 -11.68 7.01 14.06
N GLU A 101 -12.39 6.39 15.01
CA GLU A 101 -12.56 6.96 16.36
C GLU A 101 -11.36 6.74 17.30
N TYR A 102 -10.47 5.80 16.97
CA TYR A 102 -9.30 5.47 17.81
C TYR A 102 -7.98 6.09 17.33
N ASP A 103 -7.96 6.80 16.20
CA ASP A 103 -6.71 7.29 15.58
C ASP A 103 -6.36 8.75 15.95
N ARG A 104 -6.62 9.17 17.20
CA ARG A 104 -6.34 10.55 17.64
C ARG A 104 -4.94 10.76 18.22
N GLY A 105 -4.28 9.69 18.68
CA GLY A 105 -2.98 9.76 19.33
C GLY A 105 -1.95 8.90 18.59
N VAL A 106 -0.71 9.39 18.53
CA VAL A 106 0.39 8.70 17.84
C VAL A 106 0.69 7.33 18.48
N ASN A 107 0.47 7.23 19.79
CA ASN A 107 0.76 6.06 20.62
C ASN A 107 -0.49 5.20 20.93
N THR A 108 -1.54 5.27 20.11
CA THR A 108 -2.76 4.47 20.34
C THR A 108 -2.60 3.03 19.82
N PHE A 109 -2.93 2.08 20.68
CA PHE A 109 -2.94 0.65 20.36
C PHE A 109 -4.28 0.18 19.80
N SER A 110 -4.22 -0.78 18.88
CA SER A 110 -5.36 -1.53 18.39
C SER A 110 -5.85 -2.55 19.43
N PRO A 111 -7.10 -3.04 19.31
CA PRO A 111 -7.59 -4.14 20.17
C PRO A 111 -6.72 -5.40 20.12
N GLU A 112 -5.97 -5.60 19.03
CA GLU A 112 -5.02 -6.68 18.83
C GLU A 112 -3.63 -6.40 19.41
N GLY A 113 -3.41 -5.24 20.02
CA GLY A 113 -2.15 -4.85 20.69
C GLY A 113 -1.09 -4.25 19.77
N ARG A 114 -1.46 -3.77 18.57
CA ARG A 114 -0.52 -3.16 17.61
C ARG A 114 -0.69 -1.65 17.54
N LEU A 115 0.39 -0.90 17.31
CA LEU A 115 0.31 0.57 17.16
C LEU A 115 -0.30 0.93 15.79
N PHE A 116 -1.39 1.71 15.79
CA PHE A 116 -2.08 2.06 14.54
C PHE A 116 -1.18 2.81 13.55
N GLN A 117 -0.39 3.77 14.03
CA GLN A 117 0.51 4.57 13.18
C GLN A 117 1.57 3.72 12.49
N VAL A 118 2.08 2.69 13.16
CA VAL A 118 3.06 1.76 12.59
C VAL A 118 2.41 0.88 11.53
N GLU A 119 1.20 0.36 11.79
CA GLU A 119 0.45 -0.43 10.80
C GLU A 119 0.15 0.39 9.54
N TYR A 120 -0.24 1.66 9.70
CA TYR A 120 -0.47 2.55 8.55
C TYR A 120 0.81 2.82 7.76
N ALA A 121 1.95 2.99 8.44
CA ALA A 121 3.25 3.12 7.77
C ALA A 121 3.64 1.85 7.00
N ILE A 122 3.38 0.67 7.56
CA ILE A 122 3.60 -0.63 6.88
C ILE A 122 2.71 -0.76 5.64
N GLU A 123 1.44 -0.39 5.73
CA GLU A 123 0.55 -0.40 4.56
C GLU A 123 0.97 0.63 3.51
N ALA A 124 1.51 1.78 3.91
CA ALA A 124 2.03 2.79 2.98
C ALA A 124 3.24 2.28 2.16
N ILE A 125 4.07 1.41 2.73
CA ILE A 125 5.21 0.79 2.02
C ILE A 125 4.72 -0.06 0.85
N LYS A 126 3.57 -0.75 0.97
CA LYS A 126 2.99 -1.55 -0.12
C LYS A 126 2.54 -0.70 -1.31
N LEU A 127 2.45 0.61 -1.18
CA LEU A 127 2.20 1.52 -2.31
C LEU A 127 3.50 1.92 -3.02
N GLY A 128 4.65 1.71 -2.39
CA GLY A 128 5.98 1.97 -2.93
C GLY A 128 6.31 1.10 -4.14
N SER A 129 7.29 1.53 -4.90
CA SER A 129 7.88 0.71 -5.98
C SER A 129 8.57 -0.53 -5.45
N THR A 130 8.64 -1.57 -6.27
CA THR A 130 9.25 -2.83 -5.83
C THR A 130 10.77 -2.70 -5.76
N ALA A 131 11.35 -3.20 -4.67
CA ALA A 131 12.78 -3.37 -4.49
C ALA A 131 13.06 -4.79 -4.00
N ILE A 132 14.11 -5.41 -4.51
CA ILE A 132 14.48 -6.80 -4.26
C ILE A 132 15.95 -6.83 -3.84
N GLY A 133 16.24 -7.50 -2.73
CA GLY A 133 17.60 -7.78 -2.29
C GLY A 133 17.86 -9.28 -2.28
N LEU A 134 19.04 -9.68 -2.74
CA LEU A 134 19.46 -11.09 -2.78
C LEU A 134 20.91 -11.24 -2.34
N LYS A 135 21.13 -12.01 -1.27
CA LYS A 135 22.45 -12.33 -0.75
C LYS A 135 23.00 -13.58 -1.44
N THR A 136 24.26 -13.53 -1.81
CA THR A 136 25.06 -14.67 -2.28
C THR A 136 26.27 -14.87 -1.37
N LYS A 137 27.12 -15.86 -1.68
CA LYS A 137 28.40 -16.03 -0.98
C LYS A 137 29.44 -14.97 -1.35
N GLU A 138 29.33 -14.41 -2.55
CA GLU A 138 30.31 -13.45 -3.10
C GLU A 138 29.95 -12.00 -2.76
N GLY A 139 28.66 -11.73 -2.57
CA GLY A 139 28.15 -10.37 -2.40
C GLY A 139 26.63 -10.31 -2.29
N VAL A 140 26.10 -9.10 -2.28
CA VAL A 140 24.66 -8.85 -2.24
C VAL A 140 24.25 -8.02 -3.45
N VAL A 141 23.14 -8.39 -4.08
CA VAL A 141 22.55 -7.66 -5.21
C VAL A 141 21.28 -6.96 -4.75
N LEU A 142 21.13 -5.70 -5.13
CA LEU A 142 19.92 -4.89 -4.96
C LEU A 142 19.39 -4.54 -6.36
N ALA A 143 18.12 -4.83 -6.62
CA ALA A 143 17.43 -4.45 -7.85
C ALA A 143 16.16 -3.68 -7.51
N VAL A 144 15.96 -2.51 -8.12
CA VAL A 144 14.83 -1.63 -7.79
C VAL A 144 14.14 -1.10 -9.04
N GLU A 145 12.82 -1.02 -8.97
CA GLU A 145 11.97 -0.43 -9.98
C GLU A 145 11.91 1.11 -9.83
N LYS A 146 12.21 1.85 -10.91
CA LYS A 146 11.89 3.27 -11.02
C LYS A 146 10.57 3.46 -11.76
N ARG A 147 9.60 4.05 -11.06
CA ARG A 147 8.34 4.47 -11.66
C ARG A 147 8.52 5.86 -12.26
N ILE A 148 8.82 5.89 -13.55
CA ILE A 148 8.96 7.13 -14.32
C ILE A 148 7.57 7.50 -14.83
N THR A 149 6.94 8.49 -14.19
CA THR A 149 5.55 8.87 -14.51
C THR A 149 5.41 9.65 -15.82
N SER A 150 6.50 10.24 -16.31
CA SER A 150 6.50 11.09 -17.50
C SER A 150 7.81 10.94 -18.27
N PRO A 151 7.79 10.93 -19.61
CA PRO A 151 9.02 10.92 -20.42
C PRO A 151 9.86 12.20 -20.28
N LEU A 152 9.31 13.25 -19.67
CA LEU A 152 10.04 14.49 -19.38
C LEU A 152 10.84 14.41 -18.07
N LEU A 153 10.63 13.36 -17.28
CA LEU A 153 11.33 13.16 -16.03
C LEU A 153 12.70 12.53 -16.31
N GLU A 154 13.74 13.19 -15.80
CA GLU A 154 15.12 12.74 -15.94
C GLU A 154 15.36 11.51 -15.04
N PRO A 155 15.63 10.30 -15.60
CA PRO A 155 15.73 9.07 -14.81
C PRO A 155 16.87 9.07 -13.80
N SER A 156 17.95 9.80 -14.09
CA SER A 156 19.11 9.94 -13.21
C SER A 156 18.80 10.73 -11.94
N SER A 157 17.75 11.56 -11.93
CA SER A 157 17.36 12.33 -10.74
C SER A 157 16.59 11.50 -9.69
N VAL A 158 16.05 10.34 -10.08
CA VAL A 158 15.28 9.45 -9.20
C VAL A 158 16.18 8.34 -8.72
N GLU A 159 16.75 8.56 -7.54
CA GLU A 159 17.59 7.60 -6.84
C GLU A 159 16.76 6.79 -5.84
N LYS A 160 16.85 5.46 -5.93
CA LYS A 160 16.23 4.52 -4.99
C LYS A 160 17.21 3.55 -4.36
N ILE A 161 18.42 3.48 -4.91
CA ILE A 161 19.57 2.88 -4.26
C ILE A 161 20.49 4.03 -3.90
N MET A 162 20.88 4.12 -2.63
CA MET A 162 21.81 5.11 -2.15
C MET A 162 22.99 4.43 -1.45
N GLU A 163 24.17 4.98 -1.65
CA GLU A 163 25.38 4.59 -0.93
C GLU A 163 25.35 5.17 0.50
N ILE A 164 25.65 4.34 1.50
CA ILE A 164 25.82 4.75 2.90
C ILE A 164 27.31 4.86 3.23
N ASP A 165 28.10 3.86 2.86
CA ASP A 165 29.56 3.84 2.97
C ASP A 165 30.13 2.98 1.82
N GLU A 166 31.45 2.97 1.67
CA GLU A 166 32.15 2.27 0.57
C GLU A 166 31.77 0.78 0.44
N HIS A 167 31.37 0.15 1.55
CA HIS A 167 30.98 -1.27 1.65
C HIS A 167 29.50 -1.47 2.01
N ILE A 168 28.67 -0.42 2.01
CA ILE A 168 27.25 -0.48 2.38
C ILE A 168 26.39 0.31 1.40
N GLY A 169 25.43 -0.38 0.77
CA GLY A 169 24.38 0.21 -0.06
C GLY A 169 22.99 -0.03 0.52
N CYS A 170 22.05 0.86 0.20
CA CYS A 170 20.69 0.81 0.70
C CYS A 170 19.68 0.98 -0.43
N ALA A 171 18.75 0.04 -0.57
CA ALA A 171 17.56 0.20 -1.40
C ALA A 171 16.34 0.56 -0.53
N MET A 172 15.46 1.40 -1.05
CA MET A 172 14.29 1.89 -0.30
C MET A 172 12.97 1.67 -1.02
N SER A 173 11.90 1.46 -0.25
CA SER A 173 10.53 1.45 -0.77
C SER A 173 9.54 2.09 0.21
N GLY A 174 8.63 2.90 -0.33
CA GLY A 174 7.72 3.75 0.43
C GLY A 174 7.99 5.23 0.15
N LEU A 175 7.96 6.06 1.19
CA LEU A 175 8.21 7.50 1.10
C LEU A 175 9.72 7.80 0.97
N ILE A 176 10.16 8.15 -0.23
CA ILE A 176 11.58 8.44 -0.55
C ILE A 176 12.13 9.60 0.30
N ALA A 177 11.29 10.59 0.64
CA ALA A 177 11.70 11.72 1.46
C ALA A 177 12.15 11.27 2.87
N ASP A 178 11.43 10.32 3.46
CA ASP A 178 11.76 9.75 4.77
C ASP A 178 13.07 8.92 4.69
N ALA A 179 13.24 8.16 3.60
CA ALA A 179 14.46 7.37 3.37
C ALA A 179 15.72 8.23 3.29
N ARG A 180 15.64 9.43 2.71
CA ARG A 180 16.78 10.36 2.62
C ARG A 180 17.28 10.77 4.00
N THR A 181 16.37 11.08 4.93
CA THR A 181 16.72 11.41 6.31
C THR A 181 17.41 10.23 7.01
N LEU A 182 16.87 9.02 6.83
CA LEU A 182 17.45 7.80 7.39
C LEU A 182 18.85 7.52 6.83
N VAL A 183 19.03 7.57 5.52
CA VAL A 183 20.33 7.33 4.88
C VAL A 183 21.37 8.38 5.26
N GLU A 184 20.98 9.64 5.37
CA GLU A 184 21.90 10.70 5.82
C GLU A 184 22.32 10.49 7.27
N HIS A 185 21.40 10.08 8.14
CA HIS A 185 21.75 9.69 9.51
C HIS A 185 22.72 8.51 9.53
N ALA A 186 22.47 7.46 8.72
CA ALA A 186 23.37 6.33 8.62
C ALA A 186 24.78 6.74 8.15
N ARG A 187 24.90 7.64 7.17
CA ARG A 187 26.20 8.18 6.73
C ARG A 187 26.95 8.87 7.86
N VAL A 188 26.25 9.67 8.67
CA VAL A 188 26.86 10.33 9.82
C VAL A 188 27.34 9.30 10.84
N GLU A 189 26.51 8.30 11.17
CA GLU A 189 26.86 7.26 12.14
C GLU A 189 28.03 6.38 11.67
N THR A 190 28.06 5.96 10.40
CA THR A 190 29.18 5.17 9.85
C THR A 190 30.48 5.94 9.87
N GLN A 191 30.47 7.23 9.51
CA GLN A 191 31.66 8.07 9.56
C GLN A 191 32.10 8.37 11.01
N ASN A 192 31.16 8.56 11.93
CA ASN A 192 31.46 8.73 13.36
C ASN A 192 32.11 7.47 13.94
N HIS A 193 31.61 6.29 13.58
CA HIS A 193 32.19 5.02 13.97
C HIS A 193 33.62 4.89 13.42
N ARG A 194 33.82 5.15 12.13
CA ARG A 194 35.13 5.12 11.48
C ARG A 194 36.10 6.11 12.12
N PHE A 195 35.63 7.30 12.48
CA PHE A 195 36.43 8.30 13.20
C PHE A 195 36.84 7.84 14.61
N SER A 196 35.91 7.20 15.33
CA SER A 196 36.11 6.82 16.74
C SER A 196 36.95 5.55 16.91
N TYR A 197 36.72 4.55 16.05
CA TYR A 197 37.32 3.21 16.17
C TYR A 197 38.38 2.94 15.11
N GLY A 198 38.46 3.72 14.04
CA GLY A 198 39.45 3.55 12.97
C GLY A 198 39.15 2.39 12.01
N GLU A 199 37.94 1.83 12.05
CA GLU A 199 37.50 0.69 11.25
C GLU A 199 36.12 0.94 10.61
N PRO A 200 35.77 0.29 9.49
CA PRO A 200 34.45 0.41 8.88
C PRO A 200 33.37 -0.19 9.79
N MET A 201 32.24 0.51 9.93
CA MET A 201 31.10 0.06 10.74
C MET A 201 30.49 -1.22 10.15
N THR A 202 30.08 -2.16 11.01
CA THR A 202 29.42 -3.39 10.56
C THR A 202 28.03 -3.10 9.98
N VAL A 203 27.55 -3.96 9.08
CA VAL A 203 26.24 -3.77 8.44
C VAL A 203 25.12 -3.87 9.48
N GLU A 204 25.27 -4.77 10.45
CA GLU A 204 24.33 -4.93 11.56
C GLU A 204 24.27 -3.68 12.42
N SER A 205 25.41 -3.13 12.83
CA SER A 205 25.45 -1.92 13.66
C SER A 205 24.86 -0.72 12.93
N THR A 206 25.12 -0.59 11.63
CA THR A 206 24.53 0.45 10.77
C THR A 206 23.01 0.32 10.69
N THR A 207 22.52 -0.91 10.55
CA THR A 207 21.08 -1.24 10.54
C THR A 207 20.44 -0.90 11.89
N GLN A 208 21.12 -1.22 12.99
CA GLN A 208 20.64 -0.91 14.33
C GLN A 208 20.54 0.60 14.57
N ALA A 209 21.53 1.39 14.17
CA ALA A 209 21.48 2.85 14.28
C ALA A 209 20.29 3.47 13.50
N LEU A 210 20.00 2.92 12.32
CA LEU A 210 18.82 3.30 11.53
C LEU A 210 17.50 3.00 12.27
N CYS A 211 17.40 1.81 12.86
CA CYS A 211 16.22 1.41 13.63
C CYS A 211 16.05 2.23 14.91
N ASP A 212 17.15 2.58 15.59
CA ASP A 212 17.14 3.44 16.77
C ASP A 212 16.61 4.84 16.43
N LEU A 213 16.92 5.38 15.25
CA LEU A 213 16.31 6.63 14.76
C LEU A 213 14.84 6.43 14.38
N ALA A 214 14.49 5.31 13.74
CA ALA A 214 13.13 5.03 13.32
C ALA A 214 12.13 4.94 14.49
N LEU A 215 12.58 4.52 15.67
CA LEU A 215 11.79 4.47 16.90
C LEU A 215 11.52 5.84 17.53
N ARG A 216 12.20 6.91 17.12
CA ARG A 216 12.08 8.25 17.74
C ARG A 216 10.85 9.00 17.25
N PHE A 217 9.67 8.43 17.42
CA PHE A 217 8.39 9.09 17.16
C PHE A 217 7.48 8.98 18.39
N GLY A 218 6.66 10.01 18.62
CA GLY A 218 5.72 10.02 19.73
C GLY A 218 5.49 11.42 20.30
N GLU A 219 4.66 11.47 21.35
CA GLU A 219 4.33 12.68 22.08
C GLU A 219 5.08 12.65 23.43
N GLY A 220 6.15 13.42 23.58
CA GLY A 220 6.87 13.47 24.87
C GLY A 220 8.23 14.18 24.84
N ASP A 221 9.00 14.00 23.77
CA ASP A 221 10.34 14.60 23.66
C ASP A 221 10.35 15.71 22.59
N GLU A 222 11.09 16.79 22.85
CA GLU A 222 11.22 17.93 21.91
C GLU A 222 11.86 17.51 20.57
N GLU A 223 12.61 16.40 20.55
CA GLU A 223 13.26 15.83 19.36
C GLU A 223 12.47 14.68 18.71
N SER A 224 11.34 14.27 19.28
CA SER A 224 10.53 13.17 18.73
C SER A 224 9.75 13.61 17.49
N MET A 225 9.75 12.74 16.49
CA MET A 225 8.94 12.95 15.29
C MET A 225 7.45 12.77 15.59
N SER A 226 6.61 13.50 14.88
CA SER A 226 5.15 13.43 15.03
C SER A 226 4.52 12.17 14.43
N ARG A 227 5.28 11.42 13.62
CA ARG A 227 4.84 10.18 12.97
C ARG A 227 6.03 9.25 12.71
N PRO A 228 5.81 7.93 12.60
CA PRO A 228 6.85 7.02 12.12
C PRO A 228 7.22 7.30 10.67
N PHE A 229 8.40 6.81 10.26
CA PHE A 229 8.83 6.87 8.87
C PHE A 229 8.00 5.91 8.00
N GLY A 230 7.50 6.39 6.87
CA GLY A 230 6.70 5.59 5.93
C GLY A 230 7.57 4.84 4.91
N VAL A 231 8.70 4.27 5.34
CA VAL A 231 9.67 3.64 4.44
C VAL A 231 10.23 2.37 5.06
N SER A 232 10.49 1.38 4.22
CA SER A 232 11.29 0.21 4.53
C SER A 232 12.58 0.24 3.73
N LEU A 233 13.66 -0.21 4.35
CA LEU A 233 14.99 -0.25 3.75
C LEU A 233 15.50 -1.68 3.65
N LEU A 234 16.15 -1.98 2.53
CA LEU A 234 17.00 -3.13 2.33
C LEU A 234 18.46 -2.65 2.38
N ILE A 235 19.16 -3.02 3.44
CA ILE A 235 20.55 -2.62 3.68
C ILE A 235 21.45 -3.79 3.29
N ALA A 236 22.20 -3.60 2.23
CA ALA A 236 23.17 -4.55 1.72
C ALA A 236 24.57 -4.08 2.09
N GLY A 237 25.39 -4.97 2.61
CA GLY A 237 26.78 -4.65 2.88
C GLY A 237 27.69 -5.85 2.83
N HIS A 238 28.99 -5.59 2.80
CA HIS A 238 30.01 -6.62 2.92
C HIS A 238 31.03 -6.18 3.98
N ASP A 239 30.93 -6.74 5.17
CA ASP A 239 31.85 -6.48 6.28
C ASP A 239 32.78 -7.69 6.51
N GLU A 240 33.48 -7.71 7.65
CA GLU A 240 34.38 -8.80 8.02
C GLU A 240 33.68 -10.16 8.18
N ASN A 241 32.37 -10.16 8.50
CA ASN A 241 31.56 -11.37 8.60
C ASN A 241 31.08 -11.85 7.22
N GLY A 242 31.40 -11.11 6.16
CA GLY A 242 31.04 -11.38 4.78
C GLY A 242 29.81 -10.60 4.31
N PRO A 243 29.19 -11.02 3.18
CA PRO A 243 28.03 -10.33 2.64
C PRO A 243 26.80 -10.51 3.53
N SER A 244 26.10 -9.42 3.81
CA SER A 244 24.92 -9.38 4.66
C SER A 244 23.83 -8.50 4.06
N LEU A 245 22.59 -8.96 4.18
CA LEU A 245 21.39 -8.24 3.76
C LEU A 245 20.46 -8.13 4.96
N TYR A 246 20.05 -6.91 5.30
CA TYR A 246 19.10 -6.63 6.36
C TYR A 246 17.85 -5.96 5.80
N TYR A 247 16.71 -6.33 6.34
CA TYR A 247 15.43 -5.69 6.08
C TYR A 247 14.99 -4.93 7.33
N THR A 248 14.56 -3.69 7.17
CA THR A 248 14.03 -2.83 8.24
C THR A 248 12.60 -2.44 7.95
N ASP A 249 11.81 -2.27 9.00
CA ASP A 249 10.45 -1.77 8.90
C ASP A 249 10.22 -0.50 9.75
N PRO A 250 9.10 0.23 9.53
CA PRO A 250 8.76 1.42 10.30
C PRO A 250 8.60 1.20 11.79
N SER A 251 8.50 -0.05 12.24
CA SER A 251 8.39 -0.39 13.65
C SER A 251 9.73 -0.28 14.39
N GLY A 252 10.82 -0.02 13.67
CA GLY A 252 12.16 0.02 14.24
C GLY A 252 12.75 -1.36 14.49
N THR A 253 12.24 -2.38 13.81
CA THR A 253 12.80 -3.73 13.87
C THR A 253 13.55 -4.07 12.59
N PHE A 254 14.51 -4.97 12.73
CA PHE A 254 15.31 -5.44 11.60
C PHE A 254 15.56 -6.93 11.66
N TRP A 255 15.71 -7.52 10.48
CA TRP A 255 16.02 -8.94 10.32
C TRP A 255 17.07 -9.16 9.24
N GLN A 256 18.02 -10.04 9.51
CA GLN A 256 18.95 -10.52 8.50
C GLN A 256 18.23 -11.49 7.56
N CYS A 257 18.37 -11.28 6.26
CA CYS A 257 17.67 -12.04 5.22
C CYS A 257 18.65 -12.60 4.19
N ASN A 258 18.28 -13.72 3.58
CA ASN A 258 18.98 -14.27 2.43
C ASN A 258 18.47 -13.68 1.11
N GLY A 259 17.19 -13.37 1.06
CA GLY A 259 16.55 -12.64 -0.01
C GLY A 259 15.25 -12.05 0.50
N LYS A 260 14.92 -10.84 0.08
CA LYS A 260 13.71 -10.13 0.52
C LYS A 260 13.26 -9.14 -0.54
N ALA A 261 11.96 -9.07 -0.78
CA ALA A 261 11.34 -8.01 -1.55
C ALA A 261 10.52 -7.05 -0.66
N ILE A 262 10.48 -5.78 -1.05
CA ILE A 262 9.70 -4.72 -0.42
C ILE A 262 8.98 -3.90 -1.51
N GLY A 263 7.90 -3.21 -1.15
CA GLY A 263 7.07 -2.43 -2.08
C GLY A 263 5.83 -3.18 -2.57
N SER A 264 5.16 -2.65 -3.59
CA SER A 264 3.86 -3.18 -4.04
C SER A 264 3.91 -4.59 -4.60
N GLY A 265 5.01 -4.97 -5.26
CA GLY A 265 5.20 -6.31 -5.81
C GLY A 265 5.79 -7.31 -4.81
N SER A 266 5.92 -6.97 -3.53
CA SER A 266 6.70 -7.76 -2.58
C SER A 266 6.15 -9.17 -2.34
N GLU A 267 4.83 -9.36 -2.29
CA GLU A 267 4.22 -10.66 -2.01
C GLU A 267 4.48 -11.68 -3.13
N GLY A 268 4.32 -11.24 -4.39
CA GLY A 268 4.65 -12.05 -5.56
C GLY A 268 6.15 -12.30 -5.67
N ALA A 269 6.96 -11.26 -5.45
CA ALA A 269 8.42 -11.37 -5.51
C ALA A 269 8.99 -12.29 -4.42
N ASP A 270 8.50 -12.21 -3.17
CA ASP A 270 8.92 -13.10 -2.08
C ASP A 270 8.60 -14.57 -2.41
N SER A 271 7.45 -14.84 -3.04
CA SER A 271 7.08 -16.19 -3.49
C SER A 271 8.05 -16.72 -4.56
N SER A 272 8.35 -15.91 -5.59
CA SER A 272 9.32 -16.28 -6.63
C SER A 272 10.74 -16.43 -6.10
N LEU A 273 11.14 -15.61 -5.12
CA LEU A 273 12.42 -15.72 -4.44
C LEU A 273 12.54 -17.06 -3.69
N GLN A 274 11.48 -17.50 -2.99
CA GLN A 274 11.50 -18.78 -2.28
C GLN A 274 11.70 -19.98 -3.21
N GLU A 275 11.17 -19.91 -4.43
CA GLU A 275 11.30 -20.99 -5.42
C GLU A 275 12.66 -21.01 -6.11
N GLN A 276 13.23 -19.85 -6.42
CA GLN A 276 14.46 -19.72 -7.23
C GLN A 276 15.73 -19.60 -6.39
N TYR A 277 15.62 -19.27 -5.10
CA TYR A 277 16.78 -19.03 -4.24
C TYR A 277 17.55 -20.30 -3.90
N ASN A 278 18.87 -20.21 -3.98
CA ASN A 278 19.80 -21.21 -3.47
C ASN A 278 20.96 -20.51 -2.73
N LYS A 279 21.52 -21.17 -1.72
CA LYS A 279 22.69 -20.68 -0.97
C LYS A 279 23.98 -20.66 -1.79
N ASP A 280 24.03 -21.42 -2.88
CA ASP A 280 25.20 -21.57 -3.75
C ASP A 280 25.12 -20.71 -5.03
N LEU A 281 24.24 -19.71 -5.06
CA LEU A 281 24.12 -18.80 -6.20
C LEU A 281 25.39 -17.98 -6.40
N THR A 282 25.79 -17.85 -7.66
CA THR A 282 26.81 -16.89 -8.09
C THR A 282 26.21 -15.48 -8.18
N LEU A 283 27.04 -14.44 -8.14
CA LEU A 283 26.57 -13.06 -8.22
C LEU A 283 25.84 -12.77 -9.54
N LEU A 284 26.30 -13.35 -10.66
CA LEU A 284 25.68 -13.19 -11.97
C LEU A 284 24.31 -13.87 -12.08
N GLU A 285 24.14 -15.05 -11.47
CA GLU A 285 22.84 -15.72 -11.39
C GLU A 285 21.89 -14.91 -10.51
N ALA A 286 22.37 -14.38 -9.39
CA ALA A 286 21.57 -13.55 -8.50
C ALA A 286 21.05 -12.27 -9.19
N GLU A 287 21.88 -11.59 -10.00
CA GLU A 287 21.44 -10.46 -10.84
C GLU A 287 20.33 -10.86 -11.80
N THR A 288 20.48 -12.01 -12.45
CA THR A 288 19.52 -12.51 -13.44
C THR A 288 18.21 -12.90 -12.78
N ILE A 289 18.25 -13.56 -11.62
CA ILE A 289 17.07 -13.92 -10.82
C ILE A 289 16.37 -12.66 -10.32
N ALA A 290 17.10 -11.72 -9.72
CA ALA A 290 16.52 -10.47 -9.20
C ALA A 290 15.78 -9.69 -10.29
N LEU A 291 16.40 -9.55 -11.47
CA LEU A 291 15.79 -8.86 -12.60
C LEU A 291 14.64 -9.64 -13.24
N SER A 292 14.72 -10.97 -13.29
CA SER A 292 13.64 -11.84 -13.77
C SER A 292 12.40 -11.71 -12.89
N ILE A 293 12.57 -11.71 -11.57
CA ILE A 293 11.48 -11.52 -10.62
C ILE A 293 10.93 -10.10 -10.75
N LEU A 294 11.80 -9.08 -10.85
CA LEU A 294 11.36 -7.70 -11.05
C LEU A 294 10.51 -7.55 -12.33
N LYS A 295 10.91 -8.20 -13.43
CA LYS A 295 10.16 -8.26 -14.69
C LYS A 295 8.78 -8.89 -14.56
N GLN A 296 8.59 -9.84 -13.63
CA GLN A 296 7.30 -10.49 -13.39
C GLN A 296 6.32 -9.60 -12.60
N VAL A 297 6.84 -8.77 -11.69
CA VAL A 297 6.02 -7.93 -10.79
C VAL A 297 5.85 -6.49 -11.30
N MET A 298 6.68 -6.05 -12.23
CA MET A 298 6.56 -4.74 -12.88
C MET A 298 5.40 -4.70 -13.89
N GLU A 299 4.67 -3.59 -13.90
CA GLU A 299 3.61 -3.33 -14.89
C GLU A 299 4.19 -2.93 -16.27
N GLU A 300 5.33 -2.23 -16.26
CA GLU A 300 6.03 -1.79 -17.45
C GLU A 300 7.11 -2.78 -17.91
N LYS A 301 7.48 -2.70 -19.19
CA LYS A 301 8.61 -3.47 -19.71
C LYS A 301 9.90 -2.98 -19.06
N VAL A 302 10.73 -3.91 -18.60
CA VAL A 302 12.06 -3.61 -18.07
C VAL A 302 12.93 -2.97 -19.16
N THR A 303 13.49 -1.81 -18.85
CA THR A 303 14.42 -1.04 -19.68
C THR A 303 15.58 -0.55 -18.79
N PRO A 304 16.74 -0.19 -19.36
CA PRO A 304 17.86 0.34 -18.59
C PRO A 304 17.57 1.63 -17.82
N ASN A 305 16.50 2.35 -18.19
CA ASN A 305 16.15 3.62 -17.55
C ASN A 305 15.17 3.47 -16.39
N ASN A 306 14.35 2.40 -16.39
CA ASN A 306 13.31 2.20 -15.37
C ASN A 306 13.69 1.19 -14.28
N VAL A 307 14.92 0.67 -14.29
CA VAL A 307 15.46 -0.21 -13.26
C VAL A 307 16.86 0.23 -12.89
N ASP A 308 17.15 0.24 -11.59
CA ASP A 308 18.52 0.31 -11.08
C ASP A 308 18.93 -1.04 -10.50
N ILE A 309 20.21 -1.37 -10.67
CA ILE A 309 20.85 -2.52 -10.03
C ILE A 309 22.11 -2.01 -9.32
N ALA A 310 22.33 -2.48 -8.11
CA ALA A 310 23.60 -2.30 -7.41
C ALA A 310 24.08 -3.65 -6.88
N LYS A 311 25.40 -3.78 -6.77
CA LYS A 311 26.01 -4.89 -6.03
C LYS A 311 26.89 -4.37 -4.92
N VAL A 312 27.06 -5.19 -3.90
CA VAL A 312 28.08 -4.98 -2.86
C VAL A 312 28.95 -6.23 -2.79
N ALA A 313 30.15 -6.14 -3.34
CA ALA A 313 31.06 -7.28 -3.48
C ALA A 313 32.53 -6.87 -3.71
N PRO A 314 33.35 -6.66 -2.68
CA PRO A 314 33.04 -6.20 -1.31
C PRO A 314 32.75 -4.69 -1.25
N THR A 315 33.05 -3.95 -2.31
CA THR A 315 32.72 -2.54 -2.45
C THR A 315 31.33 -2.38 -3.07
N TYR A 316 30.64 -1.30 -2.71
CA TYR A 316 29.41 -0.86 -3.35
C TYR A 316 29.70 -0.44 -4.81
N HIS A 317 28.86 -0.90 -5.73
CA HIS A 317 28.88 -0.47 -7.13
C HIS A 317 27.46 -0.36 -7.67
N LEU A 318 27.06 0.86 -8.02
CA LEU A 318 25.82 1.14 -8.74
C LEU A 318 26.04 0.94 -10.24
N TYR A 319 25.16 0.18 -10.88
CA TYR A 319 25.33 -0.16 -12.28
C TYR A 319 24.97 1.03 -13.16
N THR A 320 25.79 1.28 -14.16
CA THR A 320 25.49 2.20 -15.24
C THR A 320 24.38 1.64 -16.14
N PRO A 321 23.66 2.48 -16.90
CA PRO A 321 22.61 2.00 -17.81
C PRO A 321 23.11 0.93 -18.80
N SER A 322 24.36 1.03 -19.26
CA SER A 322 24.97 0.03 -20.16
C SER A 322 25.21 -1.32 -19.46
N GLU A 323 25.59 -1.31 -18.18
CA GLU A 323 25.73 -2.55 -17.40
C GLU A 323 24.36 -3.19 -17.14
N VAL A 324 23.34 -2.39 -16.82
CA VAL A 324 21.95 -2.86 -16.66
C VAL A 324 21.45 -3.49 -17.97
N GLU A 325 21.74 -2.88 -19.12
CA GLU A 325 21.40 -3.44 -20.44
C GLU A 325 22.08 -4.80 -20.67
N ALA A 326 23.34 -4.96 -20.25
CA ALA A 326 24.03 -6.25 -20.30
C ALA A 326 23.32 -7.31 -19.43
N VAL A 327 22.83 -6.93 -18.24
CA VAL A 327 22.02 -7.85 -17.40
C VAL A 327 20.71 -8.22 -18.10
N ILE A 328 20.00 -7.23 -18.67
CA ILE A 328 18.74 -7.44 -19.39
C ILE A 328 18.95 -8.39 -20.58
N SER A 329 20.07 -8.29 -21.28
CA SER A 329 20.36 -9.14 -22.44
C SER A 329 20.57 -10.63 -22.11
N ARG A 330 20.81 -10.95 -20.83
CA ARG A 330 20.96 -12.34 -20.34
C ARG A 330 19.63 -13.00 -19.95
N LEU A 331 18.54 -12.23 -19.84
CA LEU A 331 17.19 -12.72 -19.53
C LEU A 331 16.51 -13.38 -20.73
#